data_AF-A0A3R7JQW2-F1
#
_entry.id   AF-A0A3R7JQW2-F1
#
_cell.length_a   1.000
_cell.length_b   1.000
_cell.length_c   1.000
_cell.angle_alpha   90.00
_cell.angle_beta   90.00
_cell.angle_gamma   90.00
#
_symmetry.space_group_name_H-M   'P 1'
#
loop_
_entity.id
_entity.type
_entity.pdbx_description
1 polymer ?
#
loop_
_entity_poly.entity_id
_entity_poly.type
_entity_poly.pdbx_seq_one_letter_code
_entity_poly.pdbx_strand_id
1 'polypeptide(L)'
;MIFTASDGTKFEDRAAWRRYEFETNYTFRDKQNETLMKLPGQIGGQPFDLSDLEGCTIMLLDQIDQVQVDNLTNCRVFIGPSSESVFLRNCTNCTFTIACKQLRTRDCSGCSTYLYSLTDPIIETSQQMQFAPFNGAYCGLGRHFADARLEPANNHWSQIYDFNDPDKTGCNWRILSEFLLPAQ
;
A
#
# COMPACT_ATOMS: atom_id res chain seq x y z
N MET A 1 -9.33 -12.94 -32.45
CA MET A 1 -9.74 -11.60 -31.98
C MET A 1 -8.47 -10.88 -31.60
N ILE A 2 -8.24 -9.65 -32.09
CA ILE A 2 -7.05 -8.87 -31.72
C ILE A 2 -7.38 -8.09 -30.45
N PHE A 3 -6.50 -8.17 -29.46
CA PHE A 3 -6.54 -7.36 -28.24
C PHE A 3 -5.51 -6.24 -28.37
N THR A 4 -5.87 -5.02 -27.95
CA THR A 4 -4.99 -3.84 -28.04
C THR A 4 -4.79 -3.29 -26.62
N ALA A 5 -3.53 -3.17 -26.20
CA ALA A 5 -3.14 -2.54 -24.94
C ALA A 5 -3.31 -1.02 -24.98
N SER A 6 -3.25 -0.37 -23.82
CA SER A 6 -3.45 1.08 -23.69
C SER A 6 -2.43 1.93 -24.47
N ASP A 7 -1.25 1.37 -24.74
CA ASP A 7 -0.19 1.98 -25.55
C ASP A 7 -0.31 1.69 -27.07
N GLY A 8 -1.32 0.91 -27.47
CA GLY A 8 -1.55 0.50 -28.86
C GLY A 8 -0.90 -0.84 -29.24
N THR A 9 -0.12 -1.48 -28.37
CA THR A 9 0.49 -2.79 -28.63
C THR A 9 -0.59 -3.85 -28.84
N LYS A 10 -0.44 -4.69 -29.86
CA LYS A 10 -1.46 -5.68 -30.28
C LYS A 10 -1.06 -7.10 -29.94
N PHE A 11 -2.04 -7.90 -29.53
CA PHE A 11 -1.87 -9.28 -29.11
C PHE A 11 -2.97 -10.16 -29.72
N GLU A 12 -2.61 -11.39 -30.07
CA GLU A 12 -3.57 -12.42 -30.50
C GLU A 12 -4.08 -13.26 -29.32
N ASP A 13 -3.26 -13.41 -28.28
CA ASP A 13 -3.60 -14.11 -27.04
C ASP A 13 -4.07 -13.14 -25.95
N ARG A 14 -5.21 -13.48 -25.33
CA ARG A 14 -5.83 -12.65 -24.28
C ARG A 14 -4.99 -12.64 -22.99
N ALA A 15 -4.35 -13.77 -22.65
CA ALA A 15 -3.57 -13.85 -21.42
C ALA A 15 -2.28 -13.03 -21.52
N ALA A 16 -1.60 -13.08 -22.67
CA ALA A 16 -0.45 -12.24 -22.99
C ALA A 16 -0.80 -10.75 -22.94
N TRP A 17 -1.91 -10.35 -23.56
CA TRP A 17 -2.39 -8.96 -23.48
C TRP A 17 -2.63 -8.51 -22.04
N ARG A 18 -3.36 -9.30 -21.24
CA ARG A 18 -3.65 -8.95 -19.83
C ARG A 18 -2.38 -8.81 -19.00
N ARG A 19 -1.42 -9.72 -19.18
CA ARG A 19 -0.14 -9.67 -18.46
C ARG A 19 0.65 -8.42 -18.85
N TYR A 20 0.69 -8.10 -20.14
CA TYR A 20 1.38 -6.91 -20.62
C TYR A 20 0.73 -5.63 -20.11
N GLU A 21 -0.60 -5.53 -20.20
CA GLU A 21 -1.36 -4.39 -19.72
C GLU A 21 -1.17 -4.20 -18.21
N PHE A 22 -1.20 -5.29 -17.44
CA PHE A 22 -0.95 -5.26 -16.00
C PHE A 22 0.46 -4.76 -15.70
N GLU A 23 1.48 -5.37 -16.30
CA GLU A 23 2.88 -5.02 -16.05
C GLU A 23 3.22 -3.57 -16.43
N THR A 24 2.61 -3.05 -17.49
CA THR A 24 2.91 -1.70 -17.99
C THR A 24 2.13 -0.60 -17.30
N ASN A 25 0.89 -0.86 -16.87
CA ASN A 25 0.01 0.18 -16.32
C ASN A 25 -0.27 0.04 -14.82
N TYR A 26 -0.10 -1.15 -14.25
CA TYR A 26 -0.52 -1.48 -12.90
C TYR A 26 0.59 -2.11 -12.05
N THR A 27 1.84 -2.01 -12.52
CA THR A 27 3.02 -2.45 -11.78
C THR A 27 4.06 -1.34 -11.76
N PHE A 28 4.70 -1.14 -10.60
CA PHE A 28 6.00 -0.48 -10.52
C PHE A 28 7.04 -1.50 -10.04
N ARG A 29 8.05 -1.74 -10.86
CA ARG A 29 9.10 -2.74 -10.60
C ARG A 29 10.50 -2.27 -11.00
N ASP A 30 11.52 -2.72 -10.26
CA ASP A 30 12.94 -2.57 -10.56
C ASP A 30 13.38 -1.11 -10.72
N LYS A 31 13.00 -0.26 -9.76
CA LYS A 31 13.31 1.19 -9.76
C LYS A 31 14.11 1.59 -8.53
N GLN A 32 14.99 2.57 -8.71
CA GLN A 32 15.81 3.11 -7.63
C GLN A 32 15.83 4.63 -7.65
N ASN A 33 15.58 5.26 -6.50
CA ASN A 33 15.63 6.72 -6.31
C ASN A 33 14.70 7.52 -7.25
N GLU A 34 13.55 6.94 -7.60
CA GLU A 34 12.57 7.56 -8.49
C GLU A 34 11.32 8.04 -7.73
N THR A 35 10.60 8.99 -8.34
CA THR A 35 9.24 9.35 -7.94
C THR A 35 8.25 8.76 -8.92
N LEU A 36 7.39 7.87 -8.44
CA LEU A 36 6.43 7.11 -9.23
C LEU A 36 5.00 7.48 -8.81
N MET A 37 4.13 7.76 -9.77
CA MET A 37 2.80 8.29 -9.45
C MET A 37 1.71 7.75 -10.38
N LYS A 38 0.54 7.51 -9.79
CA LYS A 38 -0.73 7.36 -10.49
C LYS A 38 -1.71 8.41 -9.95
N LEU A 39 -2.21 9.25 -10.83
CA LEU A 39 -3.18 10.31 -10.55
C LEU A 39 -4.61 9.73 -10.48
N PRO A 40 -5.57 10.49 -9.92
CA PRO A 40 -6.98 10.11 -9.93
C PRO A 40 -7.46 9.69 -11.33
N GLY A 41 -8.15 8.54 -11.41
CA GLY A 41 -8.66 7.96 -12.64
C GLY A 41 -7.64 7.15 -13.46
N GLN A 42 -6.37 7.05 -13.05
CA GLN A 42 -5.35 6.26 -13.77
C GLN A 42 -5.28 4.79 -13.33
N ILE A 43 -5.83 4.43 -12.17
CA ILE A 43 -5.92 3.04 -11.70
C ILE A 43 -7.36 2.54 -11.85
N GLY A 44 -8.34 3.37 -11.47
CA GLY A 44 -9.75 3.07 -11.71
C GLY A 44 -10.24 1.78 -11.05
N GLY A 45 -9.73 1.44 -9.86
CA GLY A 45 -10.15 0.23 -9.13
C GLY A 45 -9.58 -1.08 -9.70
N GLN A 46 -8.49 -1.02 -10.48
CA GLN A 46 -7.70 -2.20 -10.80
C GLN A 46 -6.76 -2.56 -9.63
N PRO A 47 -6.28 -3.82 -9.54
CA PRO A 47 -5.19 -4.17 -8.64
C PRO A 47 -3.89 -3.48 -9.04
N PHE A 48 -2.94 -3.36 -8.11
CA PHE A 48 -1.64 -2.73 -8.36
C PHE A 48 -0.51 -3.44 -7.63
N ASP A 49 0.63 -3.63 -8.30
CA ASP A 49 1.82 -4.27 -7.73
C ASP A 49 2.97 -3.27 -7.59
N LEU A 50 3.62 -3.27 -6.44
CA LEU A 50 4.86 -2.56 -6.15
C LEU A 50 5.91 -3.61 -5.78
N SER A 51 7.02 -3.69 -6.50
CA SER A 51 8.00 -4.74 -6.26
C SER A 51 9.43 -4.30 -6.55
N ASP A 52 10.38 -4.71 -5.73
CA ASP A 52 11.81 -4.52 -6.00
C ASP A 52 12.16 -3.02 -6.21
N LEU A 53 11.74 -2.18 -5.25
CA LEU A 53 11.94 -0.72 -5.29
C LEU A 53 12.87 -0.27 -4.14
N GLU A 54 13.82 0.60 -4.46
CA GLU A 54 14.78 1.14 -3.48
C GLU A 54 14.80 2.66 -3.49
N GLY A 55 14.71 3.31 -2.33
CA GLY A 55 14.84 4.77 -2.22
C GLY A 55 13.75 5.56 -2.95
N CYS A 56 12.65 4.91 -3.34
CA CYS A 56 11.62 5.51 -4.18
C CYS A 56 10.54 6.25 -3.37
N THR A 57 9.95 7.27 -3.99
CA THR A 57 8.71 7.92 -3.51
C THR A 57 7.56 7.51 -4.42
N ILE A 58 6.57 6.79 -3.88
CA ILE A 58 5.46 6.23 -4.64
C ILE A 58 4.14 6.85 -4.19
N MET A 59 3.30 7.27 -5.14
CA MET A 59 2.01 7.89 -4.87
C MET A 59 0.91 7.29 -5.76
N LEU A 60 0.09 6.40 -5.21
CA LEU A 60 -1.09 5.85 -5.87
C LEU A 60 -2.33 6.63 -5.41
N LEU A 61 -2.68 7.70 -6.14
CA LEU A 61 -3.69 8.69 -5.76
C LEU A 61 -5.08 8.38 -6.36
N ASP A 62 -5.50 7.13 -6.29
CA ASP A 62 -6.75 6.67 -6.88
C ASP A 62 -7.45 5.65 -5.96
N GLN A 63 -8.67 5.23 -6.32
CA GLN A 63 -9.22 3.99 -5.79
C GLN A 63 -8.53 2.78 -6.43
N ILE A 64 -8.30 1.75 -5.62
CA ILE A 64 -7.50 0.58 -6.00
C ILE A 64 -8.22 -0.66 -5.49
N ASP A 65 -8.10 -1.79 -6.17
CA ASP A 65 -8.66 -3.05 -5.66
C ASP A 65 -7.76 -3.63 -4.54
N GLN A 66 -6.89 -4.57 -4.90
CA GLN A 66 -5.84 -5.11 -4.04
C GLN A 66 -4.49 -4.48 -4.38
N VAL A 67 -3.64 -4.28 -3.37
CA VAL A 67 -2.23 -3.87 -3.60
C VAL A 67 -1.28 -4.91 -3.02
N GLN A 68 -0.33 -5.38 -3.85
CA GLN A 68 0.78 -6.18 -3.39
C GLN A 68 2.06 -5.34 -3.36
N VAL A 69 2.74 -5.36 -2.22
CA VAL A 69 3.99 -4.62 -2.00
C VAL A 69 5.06 -5.61 -1.56
N ASP A 70 6.09 -5.78 -2.38
CA ASP A 70 7.14 -6.78 -2.22
C ASP A 70 8.54 -6.17 -2.31
N ASN A 71 9.42 -6.49 -1.38
CA ASN A 71 10.85 -6.17 -1.48
C ASN A 71 11.12 -4.65 -1.64
N LEU A 72 10.47 -3.81 -0.83
CA LEU A 72 10.74 -2.37 -0.81
C LEU A 72 11.80 -2.04 0.25
N THR A 73 12.76 -1.19 -0.11
CA THR A 73 13.80 -0.71 0.82
C THR A 73 13.90 0.81 0.79
N ASN A 74 13.91 1.46 1.96
CA ASN A 74 14.06 2.92 2.08
C ASN A 74 13.03 3.73 1.27
N CYS A 75 11.81 3.20 1.08
CA CYS A 75 10.78 3.83 0.26
C CYS A 75 9.77 4.64 1.08
N ARG A 76 9.15 5.64 0.45
CA ARG A 76 7.99 6.38 0.97
C ARG A 76 6.81 6.12 0.06
N VAL A 77 5.73 5.55 0.58
CA VAL A 77 4.63 5.02 -0.22
C VAL A 77 3.32 5.59 0.27
N PHE A 78 2.54 6.15 -0.64
CA PHE A 78 1.16 6.55 -0.43
C PHE A 78 0.25 5.64 -1.26
N ILE A 79 -0.68 4.96 -0.60
CA ILE A 79 -1.69 4.09 -1.21
C ILE A 79 -3.06 4.68 -0.90
N GLY A 80 -3.77 5.12 -1.94
CA GLY A 80 -5.16 5.55 -1.85
C GLY A 80 -6.11 4.42 -1.41
N PRO A 81 -7.40 4.72 -1.24
CA PRO A 81 -8.40 3.77 -0.77
C PRO A 81 -8.40 2.45 -1.56
N SER A 82 -7.97 1.38 -0.90
CA SER A 82 -8.00 0.02 -1.43
C SER A 82 -9.28 -0.69 -0.96
N SER A 83 -10.12 -1.13 -1.89
CA SER A 83 -11.37 -1.84 -1.58
C SER A 83 -11.14 -3.24 -1.00
N GLU A 84 -9.94 -3.79 -1.17
CA GLU A 84 -9.55 -5.09 -0.64
C GLU A 84 -8.29 -4.97 0.23
N SER A 85 -7.45 -6.02 0.20
CA SER A 85 -6.26 -6.10 1.05
C SER A 85 -5.10 -5.30 0.47
N VAL A 86 -4.30 -4.72 1.36
CA VAL A 86 -2.93 -4.31 1.07
C VAL A 86 -1.99 -5.29 1.76
N PHE A 87 -1.09 -5.89 0.97
CA PHE A 87 -0.07 -6.82 1.46
C PHE A 87 1.29 -6.13 1.45
N LEU A 88 1.95 -6.08 2.61
CA LEU A 88 3.34 -5.64 2.73
C LEU A 88 4.21 -6.86 3.03
N ARG A 89 5.18 -7.17 2.15
CA ARG A 89 6.08 -8.33 2.27
C ARG A 89 7.53 -7.88 2.06
N ASN A 90 8.44 -8.37 2.91
CA ASN A 90 9.88 -8.11 2.78
C ASN A 90 10.25 -6.62 2.68
N CYS A 91 9.53 -5.74 3.40
CA CYS A 91 9.79 -4.30 3.34
C CYS A 91 10.69 -3.85 4.49
N THR A 92 11.71 -3.05 4.19
CA THR A 92 12.68 -2.57 5.17
C THR A 92 12.80 -1.05 5.14
N ASN A 93 12.77 -0.41 6.32
CA ASN A 93 12.96 1.04 6.48
C ASN A 93 12.02 1.88 5.60
N CYS A 94 10.77 1.46 5.44
CA CYS A 94 9.79 2.15 4.61
C CYS A 94 8.80 2.97 5.44
N THR A 95 8.30 4.05 4.86
CA THR A 95 7.16 4.81 5.41
C THR A 95 5.96 4.64 4.50
N PHE A 96 4.83 4.21 5.06
CA PHE A 96 3.60 3.94 4.35
C PHE A 96 2.48 4.86 4.84
N THR A 97 1.66 5.37 3.93
CA THR A 97 0.35 5.97 4.20
C THR A 97 -0.67 5.17 3.43
N ILE A 98 -1.56 4.45 4.14
CA ILE A 98 -2.42 3.43 3.54
C ILE A 98 -3.85 3.59 4.04
N ALA A 99 -4.82 3.62 3.12
CA ALA A 99 -6.22 3.37 3.43
C ALA A 99 -6.65 2.07 2.75
N CYS A 100 -7.09 1.07 3.53
CA CYS A 100 -7.50 -0.21 2.96
C CYS A 100 -8.62 -0.88 3.76
N LYS A 101 -9.18 -1.94 3.19
CA LYS A 101 -10.12 -2.81 3.92
C LYS A 101 -9.38 -3.71 4.90
N GLN A 102 -8.26 -4.30 4.49
CA GLN A 102 -7.43 -5.17 5.33
C GLN A 102 -5.95 -4.86 5.11
N LEU A 103 -5.19 -4.67 6.17
CA LEU A 103 -3.72 -4.65 6.09
C LEU A 103 -3.17 -5.99 6.55
N ARG A 104 -2.30 -6.59 5.73
CA ARG A 104 -1.53 -7.80 6.09
C ARG A 104 -0.06 -7.53 5.85
N THR A 105 0.74 -7.76 6.88
CA THR A 105 2.18 -7.49 6.85
C THR A 105 2.96 -8.74 7.20
N ARG A 106 3.98 -9.08 6.42
CA ARG A 106 4.87 -10.21 6.68
C ARG A 106 6.33 -9.84 6.40
N ASP A 107 7.26 -10.33 7.22
CA ASP A 107 8.69 -10.19 6.98
C ASP A 107 9.15 -8.71 6.81
N CYS A 108 8.54 -7.77 7.53
CA CYS A 108 8.87 -6.35 7.44
C CYS A 108 9.67 -5.86 8.66
N SER A 109 10.59 -4.91 8.46
CA SER A 109 11.45 -4.38 9.52
C SER A 109 11.59 -2.87 9.45
N GLY A 110 11.47 -2.20 10.60
CA GLY A 110 11.72 -0.75 10.71
C GLY A 110 10.75 0.12 9.89
N CYS A 111 9.51 -0.34 9.69
CA CYS A 111 8.53 0.35 8.88
C CYS A 111 7.55 1.17 9.73
N SER A 112 7.22 2.38 9.25
CA SER A 112 6.16 3.24 9.81
C SER A 112 4.94 3.25 8.92
N THR A 113 3.75 3.01 9.46
CA THR A 113 2.50 2.95 8.72
C THR A 113 1.45 3.90 9.30
N TYR A 114 1.12 4.94 8.56
CA TYR A 114 -0.03 5.81 8.80
C TYR A 114 -1.25 5.17 8.17
N LEU A 115 -2.16 4.65 9.00
CA LEU A 115 -3.13 3.65 8.58
C LEU A 115 -4.58 4.09 8.79
N TYR A 116 -5.40 3.82 7.78
CA TYR A 116 -6.82 3.53 7.93
C TYR A 116 -7.03 2.07 7.54
N SER A 117 -7.71 1.31 8.39
CA SER A 117 -8.05 -0.08 8.09
C SER A 117 -9.48 -0.38 8.53
N LEU A 118 -10.29 -0.99 7.66
CA LEU A 118 -11.67 -1.36 7.99
C LEU A 118 -11.74 -2.56 8.96
N THR A 119 -10.69 -3.36 9.02
CA THR A 119 -10.53 -4.49 9.94
C THR A 119 -9.24 -4.38 10.73
N ASP A 120 -9.11 -5.20 11.78
CA ASP A 120 -7.88 -5.31 12.58
C ASP A 120 -6.66 -5.58 11.67
N PRO A 121 -5.64 -4.71 11.67
CA PRO A 121 -4.41 -4.92 10.92
C PRO A 121 -3.60 -6.10 11.46
N ILE A 122 -2.99 -6.85 10.55
CA ILE A 122 -2.22 -8.05 10.91
C ILE A 122 -0.73 -7.84 10.61
N ILE A 123 0.12 -8.26 11.54
CA ILE A 123 1.55 -8.46 11.32
C ILE A 123 1.95 -9.92 11.60
N GLU A 124 2.94 -10.39 10.84
CA GLU A 124 3.57 -11.70 10.96
C GLU A 124 5.08 -11.54 10.67
N THR A 125 5.94 -12.25 11.39
CA THR A 125 7.41 -12.29 11.23
C THR A 125 8.05 -10.92 11.02
N SER A 126 7.49 -9.88 11.64
CA SER A 126 7.86 -8.47 11.44
C SER A 126 8.30 -7.85 12.75
N GLN A 127 9.18 -6.85 12.69
CA GLN A 127 9.77 -6.23 13.89
C GLN A 127 9.98 -4.72 13.71
N GLN A 128 10.08 -4.00 14.82
CA GLN A 128 10.25 -2.54 14.83
C GLN A 128 9.16 -1.80 14.01
N MET A 129 7.96 -2.36 13.97
CA MET A 129 6.83 -1.80 13.24
C MET A 129 6.22 -0.64 14.02
N GLN A 130 5.78 0.39 13.32
CA GLN A 130 5.24 1.60 13.91
C GLN A 130 3.91 1.94 13.25
N PHE A 131 2.88 2.23 14.03
CA PHE A 131 1.54 2.56 13.53
C PHE A 131 1.07 3.92 14.03
N ALA A 132 0.41 4.67 13.16
CA ALA A 132 -0.21 5.96 13.44
C ALA A 132 -1.54 6.09 12.69
N PRO A 133 -2.42 7.03 13.09
CA PRO A 133 -3.61 7.33 12.30
C PRO A 133 -3.25 7.74 10.86
N PHE A 134 -4.10 7.39 9.90
CA PHE A 134 -4.00 7.85 8.53
C PHE A 134 -3.83 9.38 8.46
N ASN A 135 -2.82 9.84 7.74
CA ASN A 135 -2.45 11.27 7.64
C ASN A 135 -2.51 11.79 6.19
N GLY A 136 -3.16 11.04 5.29
CA GLY A 136 -3.19 11.34 3.86
C GLY A 136 -4.25 12.35 3.44
N ALA A 137 -3.93 13.17 2.44
CA ALA A 137 -4.88 14.09 1.81
C ALA A 137 -4.53 14.31 0.32
N TYR A 138 -5.53 14.25 -0.54
CA TYR A 138 -5.45 14.71 -1.94
C TYR A 138 -6.85 15.01 -2.50
N CYS A 139 -6.92 15.74 -3.61
CA CYS A 139 -8.19 16.07 -4.26
C CYS A 139 -8.89 14.80 -4.77
N GLY A 140 -10.12 14.56 -4.33
CA GLY A 140 -10.89 13.35 -4.69
C GLY A 140 -10.80 12.20 -3.69
N LEU A 141 -9.99 12.30 -2.63
CA LEU A 141 -9.83 11.24 -1.63
C LEU A 141 -11.16 10.76 -1.04
N GLY A 142 -12.04 11.68 -0.64
CA GLY A 142 -13.35 11.31 -0.07
C GLY A 142 -14.25 10.54 -1.04
N ARG A 143 -14.15 10.83 -2.34
CA ARG A 143 -14.85 10.07 -3.37
C ARG A 143 -14.26 8.66 -3.52
N HIS A 144 -12.94 8.53 -3.53
CA HIS A 144 -12.29 7.23 -3.61
C HIS A 144 -12.55 6.35 -2.37
N PHE A 145 -12.67 6.94 -1.17
CA PHE A 145 -13.16 6.22 0.02
C PHE A 145 -14.56 5.63 -0.20
N ALA A 146 -15.48 6.44 -0.75
CA ALA A 146 -16.83 6.00 -1.06
C ALA A 146 -16.87 4.90 -2.14
N ASP A 147 -16.10 5.05 -3.22
CA ASP A 147 -16.05 4.06 -4.30
C ASP A 147 -15.43 2.72 -3.82
N ALA A 148 -14.41 2.79 -2.95
CA ALA A 148 -13.80 1.63 -2.29
C ALA A 148 -14.65 1.06 -1.14
N ARG A 149 -15.80 1.68 -0.82
CA ARG A 149 -16.72 1.28 0.27
C ARG A 149 -16.05 1.24 1.65
N LEU A 150 -15.11 2.16 1.88
CA LEU A 150 -14.45 2.34 3.16
C LEU A 150 -15.18 3.44 3.94
N GLU A 151 -15.89 3.05 5.01
CA GLU A 151 -16.61 3.98 5.87
C GLU A 151 -15.64 4.71 6.83
N PRO A 152 -15.41 6.03 6.70
CA PRO A 152 -14.38 6.72 7.48
C PRO A 152 -14.51 6.58 9.00
N ALA A 153 -15.74 6.41 9.51
CA ALA A 153 -16.00 6.20 10.93
C ALA A 153 -15.58 4.82 11.45
N ASN A 154 -15.47 3.82 10.57
CA ASN A 154 -15.09 2.45 10.93
C ASN A 154 -13.58 2.23 10.72
N ASN A 155 -12.77 2.67 11.67
CA ASN A 155 -11.31 2.64 11.54
C ASN A 155 -10.62 1.87 12.69
N HIS A 156 -9.98 0.77 12.33
CA HIS A 156 -9.31 -0.19 13.21
C HIS A 156 -7.79 -0.02 13.25
N TRP A 157 -7.24 1.10 12.75
CA TRP A 157 -5.80 1.31 12.55
C TRP A 157 -4.88 0.96 13.74
N SER A 158 -5.38 1.07 14.98
CA SER A 158 -4.62 0.79 16.21
C SER A 158 -4.84 -0.62 16.78
N GLN A 159 -5.75 -1.42 16.22
CA GLN A 159 -6.12 -2.75 16.70
C GLN A 159 -5.22 -3.83 16.09
N ILE A 160 -3.91 -3.71 16.29
CA ILE A 160 -2.92 -4.58 15.65
C ILE A 160 -2.96 -5.98 16.25
N TYR A 161 -3.08 -6.99 15.38
CA TYR A 161 -2.92 -8.39 15.73
C TYR A 161 -1.55 -8.91 15.26
N ASP A 162 -0.74 -9.38 16.19
CA ASP A 162 0.58 -9.96 15.92
C ASP A 162 0.53 -11.49 16.04
N PHE A 163 0.73 -12.19 14.92
CA PHE A 163 0.77 -13.65 14.89
C PHE A 163 1.99 -14.26 15.61
N ASN A 164 3.06 -13.50 15.76
CA ASN A 164 4.34 -13.97 16.32
C ASN A 164 4.53 -13.59 17.78
N ASP A 165 3.56 -12.89 18.37
CA ASP A 165 3.56 -12.48 19.77
C ASP A 165 2.24 -12.89 20.47
N PRO A 166 1.97 -14.21 20.60
CA PRO A 166 0.73 -14.70 21.21
C PRO A 166 0.56 -14.25 22.67
N ASP A 167 1.67 -14.00 23.36
CA ASP A 167 1.72 -13.49 24.73
C ASP A 167 1.56 -11.97 24.83
N LYS A 168 1.45 -11.27 23.68
CA LYS A 168 1.25 -9.82 23.57
C LYS A 168 2.31 -9.01 24.35
N THR A 169 3.57 -9.42 24.25
CA THR A 169 4.72 -8.74 24.84
C THR A 169 4.91 -7.31 24.30
N GLY A 170 4.42 -7.02 23.08
CA GLY A 170 4.53 -5.71 22.44
C GLY A 170 5.94 -5.40 21.93
N CYS A 171 6.76 -6.42 21.68
CA CYS A 171 8.15 -6.24 21.26
C CYS A 171 8.31 -5.92 19.76
N ASN A 172 7.36 -6.34 18.93
CA ASN A 172 7.47 -6.25 17.47
C ASN A 172 6.91 -4.95 16.88
N TRP A 173 6.00 -4.28 17.60
CA TRP A 173 5.32 -3.10 17.10
C TRP A 173 4.98 -2.11 18.22
N ARG A 174 4.77 -0.84 17.83
CA ARG A 174 4.30 0.20 18.75
C ARG A 174 3.44 1.25 18.03
N ILE A 175 2.63 1.97 18.78
CA ILE A 175 1.97 3.18 18.29
C ILE A 175 2.97 4.34 18.33
N LEU A 176 3.02 5.14 17.27
CA LEU A 176 3.75 6.41 17.27
C LEU A 176 3.01 7.41 18.15
N SER A 177 3.61 7.82 19.26
CA SER A 177 3.12 8.95 20.04
C SER A 177 3.47 10.26 19.33
N GLU A 178 2.58 11.24 19.37
CA GLU A 178 2.74 12.57 18.72
C GLU A 178 3.93 13.41 19.24
N PHE A 179 4.73 12.92 20.17
CA PHE A 179 5.81 13.66 20.82
C PHE A 179 7.21 13.23 20.33
N LEU A 180 7.53 13.43 19.05
CA LEU A 180 8.91 13.59 18.59
C LEU A 180 8.91 14.31 17.23
N LEU A 181 8.37 15.53 17.19
CA LEU A 181 8.97 16.52 16.28
C LEU A 181 10.26 16.98 16.97
N PRO A 182 11.46 16.74 16.41
CA PRO A 182 12.63 17.44 16.89
C PRO A 182 12.34 18.94 16.78
N ALA A 183 12.55 19.67 17.88
CA ALA A 183 12.55 21.13 17.84
C ALA A 183 13.50 21.58 16.72
N GLN A 184 13.01 22.48 15.86
CA GLN A 184 13.85 23.19 14.89
C GLN A 184 14.92 24.00 15.62
#